data_AF-A0A7J6T4L4-F1
#
_entry.id   AF-A0A7J6T4L4-F1
#
_cell.length_a   1.000
_cell.length_b   1.000
_cell.length_c   1.000
_cell.angle_alpha   90.00
_cell.angle_beta   90.00
_cell.angle_gamma   90.00
#
_symmetry.space_group_name_H-M   'P 1'
#
loop_
_entity.id
_entity.type
_entity.pdbx_description
1 polymer ?
#
loop_
_entity_poly.entity_id
_entity_poly.type
_entity_poly.pdbx_seq_one_letter_code
_entity_poly.pdbx_strand_id
1 'polypeptide(L)'
;AKGSKVNHSMIDAMLGQQELEGHRAPRMRTQRFLPSFAQYDVGPRAGGYITDRFLTGYRPQEFFYHCMAGREGLVDTAVKTARSGYLQRCLVKNLEGLTINYDYT
;
A
#
# COMPACT_ATOMS: atom_id res chain seq x y z
N ALA A 1 4.81 -0.31 21.50
CA ALA A 1 5.17 -1.62 20.88
C ALA A 1 4.76 -1.60 19.41
N LYS A 2 5.53 -2.23 18.51
CA LYS A 2 5.17 -2.38 17.08
C LYS A 2 4.33 -3.65 16.89
N GLY A 3 3.36 -3.61 15.98
CA GLY A 3 2.48 -4.74 15.65
C GLY A 3 1.03 -4.54 16.09
N SER A 4 0.10 -5.10 15.32
CA SER A 4 -1.35 -5.01 15.50
C SER A 4 -2.01 -6.38 15.28
N LYS A 5 -3.31 -6.49 15.59
CA LYS A 5 -4.11 -7.70 15.30
C LYS A 5 -4.06 -8.10 13.81
N VAL A 6 -3.95 -7.10 12.92
CA VAL A 6 -3.82 -7.34 11.47
C VAL A 6 -2.49 -8.05 11.17
N ASN A 7 -1.39 -7.60 11.76
CA ASN A 7 -0.09 -8.25 11.56
C ASN A 7 -0.10 -9.70 12.03
N HIS A 8 -0.72 -9.97 13.18
CA HIS A 8 -0.88 -11.34 13.68
C HIS A 8 -1.71 -12.21 12.71
N SER A 9 -2.83 -11.68 12.20
CA SER A 9 -3.66 -12.37 11.21
C SER A 9 -2.91 -12.67 9.91
N MET A 10 -2.08 -11.74 9.42
CA MET A 10 -1.30 -11.95 8.20
C MET A 10 -0.25 -13.06 8.36
N ILE A 11 0.29 -13.22 9.57
CA ILE A 11 1.28 -14.25 9.88
C ILE A 11 0.62 -15.62 10.01
N ASP A 12 -0.47 -15.72 10.78
CA ASP A 12 -1.03 -17.01 11.21
C ASP A 12 -2.33 -17.43 10.51
N ALA A 13 -3.12 -16.50 9.97
CA ALA A 13 -4.43 -16.82 9.37
C ALA A 13 -4.43 -16.66 7.85
N MET A 14 -4.41 -15.41 7.36
CA MET A 14 -4.41 -15.06 5.94
C MET A 14 -4.00 -13.60 5.72
N LEU A 15 -3.50 -13.29 4.53
CA LEU A 15 -3.12 -11.92 4.17
C LEU A 15 -4.32 -11.04 3.78
N GLY A 16 -5.30 -11.59 3.05
CA GLY A 16 -6.50 -10.89 2.60
C GLY A 16 -6.39 -10.25 1.21
N GLN A 17 -7.27 -9.28 0.92
CA GLN A 17 -7.34 -8.61 -0.38
C GLN A 17 -6.13 -7.71 -0.61
N GLN A 18 -5.45 -7.90 -1.75
CA GLN A 18 -4.47 -6.93 -2.25
C GLN A 18 -5.18 -5.95 -3.18
N GLU A 19 -5.05 -4.66 -2.88
CA GLU A 19 -5.61 -3.57 -3.67
C GLU A 19 -4.50 -2.79 -4.37
N LEU A 20 -4.84 -2.24 -5.53
CA LEU A 20 -4.02 -1.34 -6.32
C LEU A 20 -4.83 -0.07 -6.55
N GLU A 21 -4.33 1.07 -6.10
CA GLU A 21 -5.01 2.37 -6.20
C GLU A 21 -6.44 2.34 -5.61
N GLY A 22 -6.67 1.56 -4.54
CA GLY A 22 -7.98 1.40 -3.89
C GLY A 22 -8.97 0.50 -4.63
N HIS A 23 -8.51 -0.21 -5.67
CA HIS A 23 -9.32 -1.15 -6.43
C HIS A 23 -8.66 -2.53 -6.49
N ARG A 24 -9.43 -3.55 -6.91
CA ARG A 24 -8.83 -4.85 -7.23
C ARG A 24 -7.94 -4.72 -8.46
N ALA A 25 -6.96 -5.63 -8.59
CA ALA A 25 -6.06 -5.62 -9.74
C ALA A 25 -6.85 -5.57 -11.07
N PRO A 26 -6.50 -4.65 -11.99
CA PRO A 26 -7.24 -4.51 -13.23
C PRO A 26 -7.05 -5.73 -14.12
N ARG A 27 -8.09 -6.05 -14.91
CA ARG A 27 -7.98 -7.10 -15.92
C ARG A 27 -7.09 -6.66 -17.06
N MET A 28 -6.28 -7.59 -17.56
CA MET A 28 -5.50 -7.42 -18.78
C MET A 28 -6.43 -7.34 -20.00
N ARG A 29 -5.92 -6.85 -21.14
CA ARG A 29 -6.67 -6.81 -22.41
C ARG A 29 -7.21 -8.19 -22.83
N THR A 30 -6.53 -9.25 -22.43
CA THR A 30 -6.95 -10.65 -22.62
C THR A 30 -8.09 -11.10 -21.71
N GLN A 31 -8.67 -10.21 -20.90
CA GLN A 31 -9.72 -10.50 -19.92
C GLN A 31 -9.31 -11.52 -18.84
N ARG A 32 -8.01 -11.59 -18.55
CA ARG A 32 -7.42 -12.34 -17.44
C ARG A 32 -6.86 -11.37 -16.40
N PHE A 33 -6.85 -11.76 -15.14
CA PHE A 33 -6.18 -10.97 -14.10
C PHE A 33 -4.65 -11.18 -14.09
N LEU A 34 -4.20 -12.42 -14.31
CA LEU A 34 -2.80 -12.77 -14.62
C LEU A 34 -2.79 -13.81 -15.75
N PRO A 35 -1.69 -13.97 -16.50
CA PRO A 35 -1.59 -14.96 -17.57
C PRO A 35 -1.82 -16.41 -17.10
N SER A 36 -1.57 -16.66 -15.81
CA SER A 36 -1.73 -17.94 -15.12
C SER A 36 -3.18 -18.28 -14.74
N PHE A 37 -4.12 -17.33 -14.82
CA PHE A 37 -5.54 -17.58 -14.59
C PHE A 37 -6.30 -17.82 -15.90
N ALA A 38 -7.45 -18.49 -15.78
CA ALA A 38 -8.36 -18.68 -16.91
C ALA A 38 -8.97 -17.34 -17.36
N GLN A 39 -9.37 -17.28 -18.62
CA GLN A 39 -10.06 -16.10 -19.15
C GLN A 39 -11.41 -15.93 -18.48
N TYR A 40 -11.75 -14.70 -18.10
CA TYR A 40 -12.99 -14.34 -17.39
C TYR A 40 -13.16 -14.98 -16.01
N ASP A 41 -12.10 -15.53 -15.40
CA ASP A 41 -12.16 -15.99 -14.02
C ASP A 41 -12.52 -14.82 -13.07
N VAL A 42 -13.66 -14.93 -12.39
CA VAL A 42 -14.17 -13.96 -11.41
C VAL A 42 -13.87 -14.37 -9.96
N GLY A 43 -13.12 -15.46 -9.76
CA GLY A 43 -12.77 -15.96 -8.45
C GLY A 43 -12.01 -14.91 -7.62
N PRO A 44 -12.20 -14.90 -6.28
CA PRO A 44 -11.56 -13.92 -5.41
C PRO A 44 -10.02 -13.96 -5.52
N ARG A 45 -9.45 -15.15 -5.70
CA ARG A 45 -7.99 -15.33 -5.88
C ARG A 45 -7.47 -14.74 -7.19
N ALA A 46 -8.24 -14.89 -8.26
CA ALA A 46 -7.92 -14.23 -9.53
C ALA A 46 -7.96 -12.70 -9.37
N GLY A 47 -8.88 -12.19 -8.54
CA GLY A 47 -8.96 -10.77 -8.20
C GLY A 47 -7.98 -10.27 -7.13
N GLY A 48 -6.96 -11.05 -6.74
CA GLY A 48 -5.93 -10.63 -5.78
C GLY A 48 -6.25 -10.87 -4.29
N TYR A 49 -7.25 -11.70 -3.98
CA TYR A 49 -7.51 -12.14 -2.59
C TYR A 49 -6.60 -13.31 -2.20
N ILE A 50 -5.79 -13.11 -1.16
CA ILE A 50 -4.79 -14.09 -0.71
C ILE A 50 -5.30 -14.78 0.55
N THR A 51 -5.65 -16.06 0.41
CA THR A 51 -6.08 -16.92 1.53
C THR A 51 -4.91 -17.51 2.31
N ASP A 52 -3.73 -17.56 1.69
CA ASP A 52 -2.51 -18.08 2.29
C ASP A 52 -1.88 -17.03 3.24
N ARG A 53 -0.91 -17.47 4.07
CA ARG A 53 -0.34 -16.72 5.20
C ARG A 53 1.17 -16.74 5.17
N PHE A 54 1.82 -15.78 5.84
CA PHE A 54 3.29 -15.73 5.84
C PHE A 54 3.92 -17.01 6.43
N LEU A 55 3.28 -17.64 7.42
CA LEU A 55 3.80 -18.85 8.07
C LEU A 55 4.00 -20.01 7.09
N THR A 56 3.05 -20.22 6.17
CA THR A 56 3.08 -21.34 5.20
C THR A 56 3.67 -20.93 3.85
N GLY A 57 3.82 -19.64 3.60
CA GLY A 57 4.25 -19.08 2.33
C GLY A 57 3.10 -18.89 1.33
N TYR A 58 3.42 -18.25 0.21
CA TYR A 58 2.48 -17.84 -0.83
C TYR A 58 2.63 -18.66 -2.11
N ARG A 59 1.55 -18.74 -2.89
CA ARG A 59 1.64 -19.21 -4.29
C ARG A 59 2.25 -18.12 -5.17
N PRO A 60 2.90 -18.48 -6.29
CA PRO A 60 3.57 -17.50 -7.16
C PRO A 60 2.66 -16.34 -7.62
N GLN A 61 1.37 -16.62 -7.91
CA GLN A 61 0.40 -15.59 -8.32
C GLN A 61 0.11 -14.60 -7.18
N GLU A 62 -0.01 -15.11 -5.96
CA GLU A 62 -0.31 -14.32 -4.76
C GLU A 62 0.90 -13.49 -4.35
N PHE A 63 2.11 -14.07 -4.42
CA PHE A 63 3.35 -13.34 -4.20
C PHE A 63 3.49 -12.16 -5.18
N PHE A 64 3.11 -12.36 -6.45
CA PHE A 64 3.11 -11.28 -7.43
C PHE A 64 2.15 -10.15 -7.03
N TYR A 65 0.90 -10.46 -6.66
CA TYR A 65 -0.03 -9.43 -6.17
C TYR A 65 0.46 -8.70 -4.93
N HIS A 66 1.04 -9.44 -3.98
CA HIS A 66 1.59 -8.85 -2.76
C HIS A 66 2.73 -7.86 -3.10
N CYS A 67 3.61 -8.21 -4.04
CA CYS A 67 4.66 -7.32 -4.52
C CYS A 67 4.12 -6.10 -5.26
N MET A 68 3.02 -6.24 -6.02
CA MET A 68 2.39 -5.10 -6.68
C MET A 68 1.87 -4.08 -5.66
N ALA A 69 1.11 -4.54 -4.64
CA ALA A 69 0.61 -3.68 -3.58
C ALA A 69 1.75 -3.08 -2.73
N GLY A 70 2.78 -3.89 -2.42
CA GLY A 70 3.97 -3.43 -1.72
C GLY A 70 4.71 -2.31 -2.46
N ARG A 71 4.81 -2.41 -3.80
CA ARG A 71 5.43 -1.37 -4.63
C ARG A 71 4.67 -0.05 -4.57
N GLU A 72 3.34 -0.07 -4.58
CA GLU A 72 2.53 1.14 -4.43
C GLU A 72 2.86 1.87 -3.13
N GLY A 73 2.92 1.15 -2.00
CA GLY A 73 3.28 1.73 -0.70
C GLY A 73 4.69 2.34 -0.68
N LEU A 74 5.66 1.71 -1.34
CA LEU A 74 7.02 2.24 -1.46
C LEU A 74 7.06 3.54 -2.28
N VAL A 75 6.34 3.59 -3.40
CA VAL A 75 6.26 4.79 -4.26
C VAL A 75 5.54 5.91 -3.53
N ASP A 76 4.41 5.63 -2.89
CA ASP A 76 3.65 6.62 -2.11
C ASP A 76 4.49 7.21 -0.98
N THR A 77 5.26 6.38 -0.28
CA THR A 77 6.19 6.84 0.75
C THR A 77 7.23 7.81 0.16
N ALA A 78 7.87 7.44 -0.95
CA ALA A 78 8.87 8.30 -1.59
C ALA A 78 8.30 9.67 -2.02
N VAL A 79 7.10 9.67 -2.61
CA VAL A 79 6.42 10.90 -3.04
C VAL A 79 6.00 11.74 -1.82
N LYS A 80 5.42 11.12 -0.79
CA LYS A 80 5.02 11.80 0.44
C LYS A 80 6.21 12.41 1.16
N THR A 81 7.35 11.73 1.23
CA THR A 81 8.58 12.29 1.81
C THR A 81 9.02 13.55 1.07
N ALA A 82 9.10 13.52 -0.26
CA ALA A 82 9.52 14.68 -1.05
C ALA A 82 8.57 15.88 -0.89
N ARG A 83 7.25 15.64 -0.96
CA ARG A 83 6.24 16.70 -0.89
C ARG A 83 6.12 17.30 0.52
N SER A 84 6.12 16.47 1.55
CA SER A 84 6.02 16.94 2.94
C SER A 84 7.24 17.75 3.36
N GLY A 85 8.45 17.32 2.97
CA GLY A 85 9.67 18.07 3.26
C GLY A 85 9.70 19.45 2.58
N TYR A 86 9.29 19.52 1.31
CA TYR A 86 9.19 20.81 0.61
C TYR A 86 8.16 21.74 1.26
N LEU A 87 6.96 21.22 1.56
CA LEU A 87 5.91 21.98 2.24
C LEU A 87 6.38 22.49 3.61
N GLN A 88 7.04 21.65 4.40
CA GLN A 88 7.62 22.03 5.68
C GLN A 88 8.59 23.20 5.52
N ARG A 89 9.50 23.15 4.53
CA ARG A 89 10.45 24.25 4.28
C ARG A 89 9.72 25.55 3.92
N CYS A 90 8.71 25.49 3.06
CA CYS A 90 7.92 26.66 2.70
C CYS A 90 7.25 27.28 3.93
N LEU A 91 6.62 26.46 4.78
CA LEU A 91 5.96 26.95 6.00
C LEU A 91 6.96 27.58 6.96
N VAL A 92 8.08 26.90 7.25
CA VAL A 92 9.12 27.43 8.16
C VAL A 92 9.67 28.75 7.64
N LYS A 93 9.99 28.85 6.34
CA LYS A 93 10.58 30.07 5.77
C LYS A 93 9.63 31.27 5.71
N ASN A 94 8.32 31.04 5.59
CA ASN A 94 7.35 32.14 5.65
C ASN A 94 7.06 32.60 7.08
N LEU A 95 7.22 31.71 8.07
CA LEU A 95 6.86 31.98 9.47
C LEU A 95 8.08 32.28 10.35
N GLU A 96 9.32 32.18 9.85
CA GLU A 96 10.54 32.34 10.67
C GLU A 96 10.72 33.75 11.24
N GLY A 97 10.04 34.77 10.70
CA GLY A 97 10.04 36.13 11.23
C GLY A 97 9.01 36.39 12.33
N LEU A 98 8.08 35.46 12.57
CA LEU A 98 7.08 35.62 13.63
C LEU A 98 7.71 35.38 15.00
N THR A 99 7.65 36.40 15.85
CA THR A 99 8.16 36.37 17.23
C THR A 99 7.16 37.09 18.13
N ILE A 100 7.09 36.68 19.40
CA ILE A 100 6.24 37.32 20.41
C ILE A 100 7.11 38.33 21.15
N ASN A 101 6.69 39.59 21.18
CA ASN A 101 7.34 40.68 21.88
C ASN A 101 6.89 40.76 23.35
N TYR A 102 7.59 41.58 24.13
CA TYR A 102 7.33 41.75 25.57
C TYR A 102 5.95 42.33 25.90
N ASP A 103 5.26 42.91 24.93
CA ASP A 103 3.88 43.41 25.06
C ASP A 103 2.82 42.34 24.77
N TYR A 104 3.24 41.07 24.68
CA TYR A 104 2.40 39.92 24.34
C TYR A 104 1.83 39.98 22.91
N THR A 105 2.48 40.73 22.00
CA THR A 105 2.13 40.75 20.57
C THR A 105 3.23 40.20 19.67
#